data_AF-A0A7V1GD24-F1
#
_entry.id   AF-A0A7V1GD24-F1
#
_cell.length_a   1.000
_cell.length_b   1.000
_cell.length_c   1.000
_cell.angle_alpha   90.00
_cell.angle_beta   90.00
_cell.angle_gamma   90.00
#
_symmetry.space_group_name_H-M   'P 1'
#
loop_
_entity.id
_entity.type
_entity.pdbx_description
1 polymer ?
#
loop_
_entity_poly.entity_id
_entity_poly.type
_entity_poly.pdbx_seq_one_letter_code
_entity_poly.pdbx_strand_id
1 'polypeptide(L)'
;MCIRDRSIIVSSTSDEQGPVYVLTLTTVLDVLTRCLAGEIDLDDLELWANVIESRTDIDYSAVEGVIYALSNSEQMGELDKSKVARLVGLLII
;
A
#
# COMPACT_ATOMS: atom_id res chain seq x y z
N MET A 1 4.30 43.33 -25.21
CA MET A 1 3.90 41.94 -24.89
C MET A 1 4.88 41.42 -23.86
N CYS A 2 4.48 41.36 -22.58
CA CYS A 2 5.30 40.77 -21.52
C CYS A 2 4.39 39.85 -20.70
N ILE A 3 4.53 38.55 -20.90
CA ILE A 3 3.86 37.54 -20.08
C ILE A 3 4.64 37.51 -18.76
N ARG A 4 4.01 37.95 -17.67
CA ARG A 4 4.52 37.76 -16.31
C ARG A 4 4.24 36.32 -15.91
N ASP A 5 5.25 35.48 -16.02
CA ASP A 5 5.26 34.14 -15.46
C ASP A 5 5.18 34.25 -13.93
N ARG A 6 4.00 33.93 -13.35
CA ARG A 6 3.86 33.77 -11.91
C ARG A 6 4.32 32.36 -11.55
N SER A 7 5.62 32.20 -11.34
CA SER A 7 6.12 31.01 -10.66
C SER A 7 5.55 30.99 -9.23
N ILE A 8 4.72 29.99 -8.96
CA ILE A 8 4.23 29.68 -7.61
C ILE A 8 5.19 28.65 -7.05
N ILE A 9 6.02 29.06 -6.09
CA ILE A 9 6.83 28.13 -5.29
C ILE A 9 5.94 27.67 -4.14
N VAL A 10 5.46 26.42 -4.21
CA VAL A 10 4.86 25.75 -3.05
C VAL A 10 6.02 25.20 -2.22
N SER A 11 6.50 26.00 -1.27
CA SER A 11 7.39 25.48 -0.23
C SER A 11 6.50 24.77 0.80
N SER A 12 6.29 23.47 0.63
CA SER A 12 5.84 22.63 1.73
C SER A 12 6.97 22.62 2.76
N THR A 13 6.76 23.30 3.89
CA THR A 13 7.55 23.05 5.10
C THR A 13 7.26 21.61 5.49
N SER A 14 8.05 20.69 4.93
CA SER A 14 8.05 19.31 5.37
C SER A 14 8.71 19.35 6.72
N ASP A 15 7.91 19.58 7.77
CA ASP A 15 8.29 19.15 9.10
C ASP A 15 8.73 17.69 8.92
N GLU A 16 10.01 17.40 9.21
CA GLU A 16 10.63 16.08 9.08
C GLU A 16 10.05 15.16 10.18
N GLN A 17 8.74 15.01 10.18
CA GLN A 17 8.01 14.03 10.95
C GLN A 17 8.20 12.73 10.19
N GLY A 18 9.16 11.92 10.67
CA GLY A 18 9.32 10.55 10.22
C GLY A 18 7.99 9.77 10.27
N PRO A 19 7.97 8.54 9.73
CA PRO A 19 6.74 7.76 9.61
C PRO A 19 5.99 7.69 10.94
N VAL A 20 4.71 8.06 10.90
CA VAL A 20 3.80 8.08 12.07
C VAL A 20 3.36 6.66 12.42
N TYR A 21 3.41 5.75 11.44
CA TYR A 21 3.03 4.36 11.59
C TYR A 21 4.00 3.45 10.83
N VAL A 22 4.38 2.33 11.44
CA VAL A 22 5.16 1.27 10.79
C VAL A 22 4.23 0.10 10.53
N LEU A 23 4.03 -0.24 9.26
CA LEU A 23 3.25 -1.39 8.85
C LEU A 23 4.06 -2.67 9.02
N THR A 24 3.58 -3.54 9.88
CA THR A 24 4.27 -4.80 10.21
C THR A 24 3.78 -5.96 9.34
N LEU A 25 4.64 -6.97 9.19
CA LEU A 25 4.27 -8.24 8.57
C LEU A 25 3.04 -8.88 9.22
N THR A 26 2.93 -8.80 10.55
CA THR A 26 1.78 -9.32 11.30
C THR A 26 0.48 -8.62 10.89
N THR A 27 0.50 -7.29 10.70
CA THR A 27 -0.66 -6.53 10.23
C THR A 27 -1.07 -6.96 8.83
N VAL A 28 -0.12 -7.15 7.92
CA VAL A 28 -0.39 -7.65 6.57
C VAL A 28 -1.03 -9.04 6.64
N LEU A 29 -0.45 -9.96 7.41
CA LEU A 29 -0.95 -11.33 7.55
C LEU A 29 -2.38 -11.37 8.10
N ASP A 30 -2.70 -10.50 9.07
CA ASP A 30 -4.07 -10.35 9.58
C ASP A 30 -5.04 -9.95 8.47
N VAL A 31 -4.72 -8.90 7.71
CA VAL A 31 -5.56 -8.41 6.61
C VAL A 31 -5.74 -9.47 5.52
N LEU A 32 -4.67 -10.18 5.13
CA LEU A 32 -4.76 -11.28 4.16
C LEU A 32 -5.63 -12.43 4.69
N THR A 33 -5.51 -12.76 5.97
CA THR A 33 -6.31 -13.83 6.60
C THR A 33 -7.79 -13.45 6.66
N ARG A 34 -8.10 -12.20 6.99
CA ARG A 34 -9.47 -11.66 6.98
C ARG A 34 -10.06 -11.62 5.58
N CYS A 35 -9.23 -11.35 4.56
CA CYS A 35 -9.64 -11.52 3.18
C CYS A 35 -9.99 -13.00 2.90
N LEU A 36 -9.14 -13.96 3.27
CA LEU A 36 -9.45 -15.39 3.09
C LEU A 36 -10.70 -15.84 3.85
N ALA A 37 -11.01 -15.24 4.99
CA ALA A 37 -12.23 -15.48 5.75
C ALA A 37 -13.49 -14.84 5.13
N GLY A 38 -13.33 -14.01 4.09
CA GLY A 38 -14.44 -13.31 3.44
C GLY A 38 -14.90 -12.04 4.17
N GLU A 39 -14.15 -11.58 5.17
CA GLU A 39 -14.43 -10.32 5.89
C GLU A 39 -14.02 -9.08 5.09
N ILE A 40 -13.07 -9.26 4.18
CA ILE A 40 -12.58 -8.24 3.24
C ILE A 40 -12.68 -8.88 1.85
N ASP A 41 -13.34 -8.20 0.92
CA ASP A 41 -13.34 -8.65 -0.47
C ASP A 41 -12.00 -8.32 -1.15
N LEU A 42 -11.87 -8.65 -2.44
CA LEU A 42 -10.61 -8.47 -3.15
C LEU A 42 -10.39 -7.01 -3.55
N ASP A 43 -11.47 -6.30 -3.87
CA ASP A 43 -11.45 -4.89 -4.25
C ASP A 43 -11.06 -4.02 -3.05
N ASP A 44 -11.60 -4.31 -1.87
CA ASP A 44 -11.24 -3.65 -0.62
C ASP A 44 -9.79 -3.92 -0.20
N LEU A 45 -9.28 -5.14 -0.47
CA LEU A 45 -7.89 -5.51 -0.19
C LEU A 45 -6.91 -4.74 -1.10
N GLU A 46 -7.23 -4.63 -2.38
CA GLU A 46 -6.46 -3.83 -3.34
C GLU A 46 -6.51 -2.33 -3.00
N LEU A 47 -7.69 -1.81 -2.64
CA LEU A 47 -7.84 -0.42 -2.20
C LEU A 47 -7.01 -0.14 -0.94
N TRP A 48 -7.03 -1.05 0.03
CA TRP A 48 -6.23 -0.94 1.24
C TRP A 48 -4.73 -0.82 0.93
N ALA A 49 -4.21 -1.64 0.00
CA ALA A 49 -2.82 -1.58 -0.41
C ALA A 49 -2.47 -0.27 -1.14
N ASN A 50 -3.35 0.20 -2.04
CA ASN A 50 -3.20 1.48 -2.73
C ASN A 50 -3.15 2.67 -1.75
N VAL A 51 -3.96 2.65 -0.69
CA VAL A 51 -3.94 3.69 0.35
C VAL A 51 -2.63 3.67 1.13
N ILE A 52 -2.06 2.50 1.41
CA ILE A 52 -0.76 2.40 2.09
C ILE A 52 0.36 2.94 1.19
N GLU A 53 0.41 2.49 -0.08
CA GLU A 53 1.46 2.89 -1.02
C GLU A 53 1.50 4.40 -1.26
N SER A 54 0.33 5.05 -1.29
CA SER A 54 0.20 6.50 -1.52
C SER A 54 0.53 7.38 -0.30
N ARG A 55 0.68 6.80 0.89
CA ARG A 55 0.93 7.53 2.14
C ARG A 55 2.41 7.60 2.46
N THR A 56 2.93 8.83 2.59
CA THR A 56 4.32 9.09 2.97
C THR A 56 4.58 8.97 4.47
N ASP A 57 3.52 8.94 5.29
CA ASP A 57 3.59 8.86 6.74
C ASP A 57 3.48 7.42 7.29
N ILE A 58 3.42 6.43 6.39
CA ILE A 58 3.45 5.00 6.72
C ILE A 58 4.77 4.41 6.21
N ASP A 59 5.57 3.86 7.11
CA ASP A 59 6.71 3.02 6.75
C ASP A 59 6.23 1.59 6.52
N TYR A 60 6.27 1.16 5.26
CA TYR A 60 5.96 -0.21 4.85
C TYR A 60 7.16 -0.92 4.22
N SER A 61 8.39 -0.42 4.39
CA SER A 61 9.59 -0.98 3.75
C SER A 61 9.83 -2.45 4.10
N ALA A 62 9.41 -2.90 5.28
CA ALA A 62 9.50 -4.31 5.69
C ALA A 62 8.57 -5.25 4.88
N VAL A 63 7.55 -4.71 4.23
CA VAL A 63 6.51 -5.46 3.50
C VAL A 63 6.27 -4.89 2.09
N GLU A 64 7.20 -4.09 1.57
CA GLU A 64 7.07 -3.36 0.30
C GLU A 64 6.65 -4.26 -0.86
N GLY A 65 7.28 -5.42 -1.00
CA GLY A 65 6.96 -6.35 -2.08
C GLY A 65 5.51 -6.85 -2.06
N VAL A 66 4.91 -7.02 -0.87
CA VAL A 66 3.50 -7.45 -0.78
C VAL A 66 2.55 -6.30 -1.06
N ILE A 67 2.87 -5.10 -0.58
CA ILE A 67 2.03 -3.91 -0.80
C ILE A 67 2.01 -3.60 -2.29
N TYR A 68 3.17 -3.61 -2.94
CA TYR A 68 3.29 -3.43 -4.39
C TYR A 68 2.49 -4.46 -5.18
N ALA A 69 2.58 -5.74 -4.81
CA ALA A 69 1.85 -6.81 -5.50
C ALA A 69 0.32 -6.69 -5.35
N LEU A 70 -0.15 -6.17 -4.20
CA LEU A 70 -1.57 -5.98 -3.93
C LEU A 70 -2.11 -4.70 -4.56
N SER A 71 -1.36 -3.60 -4.57
CA SER A 71 -1.79 -2.32 -5.16
C SER A 71 -1.78 -2.33 -6.69
N ASN A 72 -0.97 -3.19 -7.30
CA ASN A 72 -0.85 -3.35 -8.75
C ASN A 72 -1.45 -4.69 -9.21
N SER A 73 -2.58 -5.09 -8.62
CA SER A 73 -3.11 -6.46 -8.76
C SER A 73 -3.42 -6.80 -10.23
N GLU A 74 -4.02 -5.88 -10.99
CA GLU A 74 -4.31 -6.04 -12.42
C GLU A 74 -3.05 -6.35 -13.23
N GLN A 75 -1.95 -5.63 -12.95
CA GLN A 75 -0.65 -5.83 -13.62
C GLN A 75 0.02 -7.15 -13.21
N MET A 76 -0.27 -7.62 -12.00
CA MET A 76 0.18 -8.90 -11.44
C MET A 76 -0.75 -10.07 -11.80
N GLY A 77 -1.70 -9.84 -12.71
CA GLY A 77 -2.60 -10.84 -13.28
C GLY A 77 -3.93 -10.99 -12.55
N GLU A 78 -4.43 -9.92 -11.93
CA GLU A 78 -5.61 -9.82 -11.05
C GLU A 78 -5.46 -10.57 -9.73
N LEU A 79 -6.10 -10.06 -8.67
CA LEU A 79 -6.13 -10.74 -7.39
C LEU A 79 -7.25 -11.79 -7.36
N ASP A 80 -6.95 -12.95 -6.78
CA ASP A 80 -7.96 -13.96 -6.44
C ASP A 80 -7.62 -14.61 -5.09
N LYS A 81 -8.58 -15.33 -4.50
CA LYS A 81 -8.38 -15.97 -3.19
C LYS A 81 -7.25 -17.00 -3.18
N SER A 82 -6.95 -17.65 -4.30
CA SER A 82 -5.85 -18.61 -4.40
C SER A 82 -4.49 -17.92 -4.35
N LYS A 83 -4.36 -16.74 -4.97
CA LYS A 83 -3.16 -15.90 -4.91
C LYS A 83 -2.95 -15.30 -3.53
N VAL A 84 -4.02 -14.85 -2.87
CA VAL A 84 -3.97 -14.38 -1.47
C VAL A 84 -3.47 -15.51 -0.56
N ALA A 85 -4.00 -16.73 -0.70
CA ALA A 85 -3.54 -17.89 0.07
C ALA A 85 -2.06 -18.21 -0.20
N ARG A 86 -1.61 -18.08 -1.46
CA ARG A 86 -0.20 -18.25 -1.82
C ARG A 86 0.70 -17.20 -1.16
N LEU A 87 0.27 -15.93 -1.14
CA LEU A 87 1.00 -14.85 -0.47
C LEU A 87 1.15 -15.13 1.03
N VAL A 88 0.07 -15.52 1.72
CA VAL A 88 0.14 -15.93 3.14
C VAL A 88 1.17 -17.04 3.35
N GLY A 89 1.17 -18.07 2.51
CA GLY A 89 2.15 -19.17 2.59
C GLY A 89 3.59 -18.74 2.37
N LEU A 90 3.84 -17.74 1.53
CA LEU A 90 5.19 -17.19 1.28
C LEU A 90 5.71 -16.30 2.40
N LEU A 91 4.81 -15.74 3.21
CA LEU A 91 5.13 -14.77 4.27
C LEU A 91 5.30 -15.39 5.66
N ILE A 92 4.95 -16.67 5.82
CA ILE A 92 5.07 -17.42 7.09
C ILE A 92 6.42 -18.17 7.20
N ILE A 93 7.23 -18.14 6.13
CA ILE A 93 8.49 -18.90 6.00
C ILE A 93 9.61 -18.31 6.88
#